data_AF-A0AAE6ZIU1-F1
#
_entry.id   AF-A0AAE6ZIU1-F1
#
_cell.length_a   1.000
_cell.length_b   1.000
_cell.length_c   1.000
_cell.angle_alpha   90.00
_cell.angle_beta   90.00
_cell.angle_gamma   90.00
#
_symmetry.space_group_name_H-M   'P 1'
#
loop_
_entity.id
_entity.type
_entity.pdbx_description
1 polymer ?
#
loop_
_entity_poly.entity_id
_entity_poly.type
_entity_poly.pdbx_seq_one_letter_code
_entity_poly.pdbx_strand_id
1 'polypeptide(L)'
;MGKLHIWVGNFESEALFEKYLDQRQYLEAWAVYDHAPPTGDPQQDAEPDKAGRCEFCKETGMDTYDEDAIIVRYYDNFIDAAVVAEDTNADEAALAKLWKKHKPADVNALIAYGDNELSAKKAAGTKRMQYLGSVEETVAGDAGVHHLWVGEKEMLTEKAAGFKNGQPKKIIKALGLNEQEVAAITFYYSGQKEKPDEMIITQIEDFTIAEKMILKADKMKITAAVNALLDIVVNKRAAIDAAAMSDVLGMKYIGKFE
;
A
#
# COMPACT_ATOMS: atom_id res chain seq x y z
N MET A 1 -10.81 -9.82 5.94
CA MET A 1 -10.57 -8.37 6.06
C MET A 1 -9.56 -8.21 7.18
N GLY A 2 -8.41 -7.61 6.89
CA GLY A 2 -7.37 -7.36 7.89
C GLY A 2 -7.82 -6.26 8.85
N LYS A 3 -7.29 -6.26 10.07
CA LYS A 3 -7.46 -5.17 11.02
C LYS A 3 -6.20 -4.32 11.03
N LEU A 4 -6.35 -3.03 10.72
CA LEU A 4 -5.27 -2.07 10.88
C LEU A 4 -5.38 -1.43 12.24
N HIS A 5 -4.43 -1.73 13.11
CA HIS A 5 -4.31 -1.07 14.41
C HIS A 5 -3.57 0.25 14.24
N ILE A 6 -4.12 1.35 14.78
CA ILE A 6 -3.56 2.70 14.59
C ILE A 6 -3.12 3.29 15.93
N TRP A 7 -1.88 3.75 15.96
CA TRP A 7 -1.30 4.53 17.04
C TRP A 7 -0.76 5.86 16.51
N VAL A 8 -0.97 6.91 17.30
CA VAL A 8 -0.43 8.24 17.02
C VAL A 8 0.30 8.78 18.24
N GLY A 9 1.30 9.61 18.03
CA GLY A 9 2.08 10.15 19.13
C GLY A 9 2.85 11.42 18.78
N ASN A 10 3.58 11.91 19.78
CA ASN A 10 4.47 13.04 19.67
C ASN A 10 5.90 12.61 20.05
N PHE A 11 6.86 12.88 19.17
CA PHE A 11 8.29 12.63 19.37
C PHE A 11 9.09 13.89 19.09
N GLU A 12 10.10 14.15 19.93
CA GLU A 12 10.98 15.32 19.80
C GLU A 12 11.84 15.29 18.52
N SER A 13 12.09 14.09 17.97
CA SER A 13 12.83 13.90 16.72
C SER A 13 12.54 12.54 16.09
N GLU A 14 12.76 12.44 14.77
CA GLU A 14 12.68 11.18 14.03
C GLU A 14 13.59 10.10 14.61
N ALA A 15 14.84 10.45 14.96
CA ALA A 15 15.80 9.50 15.53
C ALA A 15 15.33 8.84 16.84
N LEU A 16 14.58 9.56 17.69
CA LEU A 16 13.99 8.97 18.89
C LEU A 16 12.81 8.05 18.57
N PHE A 17 12.07 8.34 17.50
CA PHE A 17 10.99 7.50 17.02
C PHE A 17 11.51 6.22 16.36
N GLU A 18 12.54 6.31 15.52
CA GLU A 18 13.23 5.15 14.96
C GLU A 18 13.80 4.25 16.06
N LYS A 19 14.46 4.83 17.07
CA LYS A 19 14.99 4.08 18.21
C LYS A 19 13.89 3.35 18.99
N TYR A 20 12.69 3.91 19.06
CA TYR A 20 11.56 3.29 19.72
C TYR A 20 11.06 2.02 18.98
N LEU A 21 11.29 1.97 17.66
CA LEU A 21 10.91 0.85 16.78
C LEU A 21 12.06 -0.12 16.48
N ASP A 22 13.31 0.24 16.78
CA ASP A 22 14.48 -0.57 16.42
C ASP A 22 14.45 -2.00 16.99
N GLN A 23 14.25 -2.98 16.10
CA GLN A 23 14.25 -4.42 16.41
C GLN A 23 15.54 -5.14 15.98
N ARG A 24 16.53 -4.43 15.40
CA ARG A 24 17.71 -5.05 14.77
C ARG A 24 18.49 -5.95 15.72
N GLN A 25 18.77 -5.46 16.93
CA GLN A 25 19.52 -6.23 17.93
C GLN A 25 18.81 -7.54 18.30
N TYR A 26 17.48 -7.53 18.39
CA TYR A 26 16.70 -8.72 18.72
C TYR A 26 16.65 -9.70 17.54
N LEU A 27 16.49 -9.19 16.31
CA LEU A 27 16.53 -10.00 15.09
C LEU A 27 17.89 -10.66 14.87
N GLU A 28 18.99 -9.95 15.13
CA GLU A 28 20.35 -10.53 15.08
C GLU A 28 20.50 -11.67 16.09
N ALA A 29 19.99 -11.51 17.31
CA ALA A 29 20.02 -12.56 18.33
C ALA A 29 19.17 -13.78 17.90
N TRP A 30 18.00 -13.56 17.30
CA TRP A 30 17.17 -14.63 16.73
C TRP A 30 17.85 -15.36 15.59
N ALA A 31 18.50 -14.64 14.66
CA ALA A 31 19.22 -15.27 13.56
C ALA A 31 20.35 -16.19 14.06
N VAL A 32 21.05 -15.80 15.13
CA VAL A 32 22.06 -16.67 15.76
C VAL A 32 21.41 -17.92 16.36
N TYR A 33 20.31 -17.75 17.09
CA TYR A 33 19.57 -18.86 17.71
C TYR A 33 19.03 -19.85 16.67
N ASP A 34 18.37 -19.37 15.62
CA ASP A 34 17.73 -20.19 14.58
C ASP A 34 18.74 -21.02 13.76
N HIS A 35 19.99 -20.55 13.66
CA HIS A 35 21.06 -21.25 12.94
C HIS A 35 21.98 -22.09 13.84
N ALA A 36 21.82 -22.04 15.16
CA ALA A 36 22.62 -22.82 16.09
C ALA A 36 22.09 -24.26 16.21
N PRO A 37 22.94 -25.30 16.12
CA PRO A 37 22.53 -26.66 16.43
C PRO A 37 22.22 -26.79 17.92
N PRO A 38 21.17 -27.54 18.31
CA PRO A 38 20.83 -27.73 19.72
C PRO A 38 21.98 -28.43 20.44
N THR A 39 22.39 -27.84 21.56
CA THR A 39 23.52 -28.30 22.37
C THR A 39 23.09 -29.34 23.42
N GLY A 40 21.79 -29.39 23.74
CA GLY A 40 21.24 -30.19 24.83
C GLY A 40 21.39 -29.53 26.20
N ASP A 41 21.97 -28.32 26.27
CA ASP A 41 22.02 -27.47 27.45
C ASP A 41 20.86 -26.45 27.39
N PRO A 42 19.86 -26.54 28.30
CA PRO A 42 18.70 -25.65 28.29
C PRO A 42 19.03 -24.15 28.42
N GLN A 43 20.21 -23.79 28.95
CA GLN A 43 20.62 -22.38 29.03
C GLN A 43 21.21 -21.87 27.71
N GLN A 44 21.89 -22.73 26.97
CA GLN A 44 22.49 -22.37 25.66
C GLN A 44 21.48 -22.47 24.53
N ASP A 45 20.47 -23.34 24.70
CA ASP A 45 19.35 -23.52 23.77
C ASP A 45 18.14 -22.64 24.13
N ALA A 46 18.33 -21.59 24.94
CA ALA A 46 17.27 -20.66 25.32
C ALA A 46 17.03 -19.61 24.22
N GLU A 47 15.76 -19.23 24.03
CA GLU A 47 15.37 -18.14 23.13
C GLU A 47 16.04 -16.81 23.54
N PRO A 48 16.24 -15.88 22.57
CA PRO A 48 16.77 -14.55 22.84
C PRO A 48 16.02 -13.79 23.95
N ASP A 49 16.76 -13.01 24.74
CA ASP A 49 16.20 -12.26 25.87
C ASP A 49 15.15 -11.23 25.39
N LYS A 50 13.95 -11.33 25.96
CA LYS A 50 12.82 -10.42 25.71
C LYS A 50 13.16 -8.95 26.00
N ALA A 51 14.15 -8.68 26.84
CA ALA A 51 14.65 -7.33 27.09
C ALA A 51 15.21 -6.65 25.84
N GLY A 52 15.72 -7.44 24.87
CA GLY A 52 16.30 -6.97 23.61
C GLY A 52 15.29 -6.51 22.57
N ARG A 53 13.99 -6.78 22.76
CA ARG A 53 12.91 -6.39 21.84
C ARG A 53 12.87 -4.87 21.62
N CYS A 54 12.24 -4.43 20.54
CA CYS A 54 11.98 -3.01 20.36
C CYS A 54 11.05 -2.46 21.48
N GLU A 55 11.12 -1.17 21.80
CA GLU A 55 10.27 -0.60 22.88
C GLU A 55 8.78 -0.70 22.54
N PHE A 56 8.41 -0.43 21.29
CA PHE A 56 7.04 -0.67 20.81
C PHE A 56 6.59 -2.13 20.99
N CYS A 57 7.47 -3.08 20.68
CA CYS A 57 7.24 -4.52 20.80
C CYS A 57 7.01 -4.91 22.27
N LYS A 58 7.83 -4.40 23.19
CA LYS A 58 7.67 -4.61 24.64
C LYS A 58 6.32 -4.10 25.13
N GLU A 59 5.94 -2.90 24.71
CA GLU A 59 4.71 -2.25 25.15
C GLU A 59 3.44 -2.94 24.63
N THR A 60 3.48 -3.46 23.40
CA THR A 60 2.38 -4.21 22.78
C THR A 60 2.39 -5.70 23.14
N GLY A 61 3.48 -6.18 23.75
CA GLY A 61 3.68 -7.60 24.06
C GLY A 61 3.93 -8.46 22.82
N MET A 62 4.44 -7.86 21.75
CA MET A 62 4.93 -8.54 20.56
C MET A 62 6.40 -8.96 20.76
N ASP A 63 6.83 -9.96 20.01
CA ASP A 63 8.22 -10.40 19.98
C ASP A 63 9.01 -9.55 18.98
N THR A 64 8.49 -9.48 17.76
CA THR A 64 8.91 -8.62 16.65
C THR A 64 7.66 -8.14 15.91
N TYR A 65 7.81 -7.19 14.99
CA TYR A 65 6.77 -6.87 14.02
C TYR A 65 7.27 -7.20 12.60
N ASP A 66 6.33 -7.58 11.73
CA ASP A 66 6.60 -7.73 10.31
C ASP A 66 6.74 -6.35 9.65
N GLU A 67 7.87 -6.10 8.99
CA GLU A 67 8.16 -4.83 8.32
C GLU A 67 7.22 -4.60 7.12
N ASP A 68 6.71 -5.66 6.50
CA ASP A 68 5.76 -5.58 5.38
C ASP A 68 4.32 -5.29 5.85
N ALA A 69 4.02 -5.55 7.13
CA ALA A 69 2.69 -5.34 7.73
C ALA A 69 2.59 -4.05 8.56
N ILE A 70 3.65 -3.24 8.62
CA ILE A 70 3.71 -2.01 9.42
C ILE A 70 3.92 -0.77 8.55
N ILE A 71 3.15 0.28 8.84
CA ILE A 71 3.34 1.62 8.29
C ILE A 71 3.85 2.49 9.41
N VAL A 72 5.03 3.07 9.19
CA VAL A 72 5.71 3.96 10.13
C VAL A 72 5.97 5.29 9.43
N ARG A 73 5.55 6.39 10.06
CA ARG A 73 5.78 7.74 9.55
C ARG A 73 6.11 8.70 10.67
N TYR A 74 7.13 9.51 10.45
CA TYR A 74 7.44 10.70 11.23
C TYR A 74 7.18 11.93 10.37
N TYR A 75 6.74 13.02 10.99
CA TYR A 75 6.39 14.25 10.29
C TYR A 75 7.06 15.45 10.95
N ASP A 76 7.62 16.36 10.14
CA ASP A 76 8.21 17.61 10.63
C ASP A 76 7.15 18.58 11.20
N ASN A 77 5.89 18.40 10.83
CA ASN A 77 4.76 19.22 11.25
C ASN A 77 3.68 18.35 11.90
N PHE A 78 2.82 18.97 12.71
CA PHE A 78 1.68 18.26 13.29
C PHE A 78 0.64 17.91 12.23
N ILE A 79 0.13 16.68 12.29
CA ILE A 79 -0.83 16.11 11.34
C ILE A 79 -2.21 15.91 11.98
N ASP A 80 -3.19 15.62 11.14
CA ASP A 80 -4.55 15.30 11.53
C ASP A 80 -5.01 13.93 11.01
N ALA A 81 -6.29 13.62 11.26
CA ALA A 81 -6.89 12.35 10.84
C ALA A 81 -6.89 12.14 9.32
N ALA A 82 -6.95 13.20 8.51
CA ALA A 82 -7.01 13.06 7.06
C ALA A 82 -5.67 12.59 6.50
N VAL A 83 -4.57 13.17 6.98
CA VAL A 83 -3.21 12.73 6.62
C VAL A 83 -2.97 11.28 7.03
N VAL A 84 -3.38 10.89 8.24
CA VAL A 84 -3.26 9.49 8.68
C VAL A 84 -4.12 8.55 7.83
N ALA A 85 -5.32 8.96 7.43
CA ALA A 85 -6.17 8.14 6.55
C ALA A 85 -5.51 7.93 5.17
N GLU A 86 -4.92 8.98 4.60
CA GLU A 86 -4.20 8.93 3.33
C GLU A 86 -2.99 7.99 3.41
N ASP A 87 -2.11 8.18 4.39
CA ASP A 87 -0.88 7.39 4.53
C ASP A 87 -1.12 5.92 4.88
N THR A 88 -2.24 5.61 5.52
CA THR A 88 -2.62 4.24 5.89
C THR A 88 -3.61 3.60 4.92
N ASN A 89 -4.05 4.35 3.92
CA ASN A 89 -5.18 3.99 3.06
C ASN A 89 -6.38 3.46 3.87
N ALA A 90 -6.69 4.08 5.01
CA ALA A 90 -7.77 3.67 5.91
C ALA A 90 -9.08 4.41 5.62
N ASP A 91 -10.23 3.85 6.07
CA ASP A 91 -11.51 4.56 6.03
C ASP A 91 -11.44 5.87 6.84
N GLU A 92 -11.42 6.99 6.12
CA GLU A 92 -11.35 8.35 6.68
C GLU A 92 -12.48 8.63 7.68
N ALA A 93 -13.69 8.16 7.41
CA ALA A 93 -14.84 8.39 8.28
C ALA A 93 -14.75 7.56 9.58
N ALA A 94 -14.21 6.34 9.51
CA ALA A 94 -13.91 5.53 10.68
C ALA A 94 -12.79 6.17 11.51
N LEU A 95 -11.70 6.59 10.86
CA LEU A 95 -10.58 7.22 11.53
C LEU A 95 -10.96 8.57 12.16
N ALA A 96 -11.75 9.39 11.47
CA ALA A 96 -12.25 10.65 12.01
C ALA A 96 -13.10 10.46 13.29
N LYS A 97 -13.84 9.34 13.40
CA LYS A 97 -14.56 8.98 14.64
C LYS A 97 -13.59 8.62 15.75
N LEU A 98 -12.56 7.82 15.46
CA LEU A 98 -11.51 7.47 16.44
C LEU A 98 -10.77 8.73 16.92
N TRP A 99 -10.39 9.61 16.00
CA TRP A 99 -9.71 10.87 16.30
C TRP A 99 -10.55 11.77 17.22
N LYS A 100 -11.85 11.93 16.92
CA LYS A 100 -12.77 12.71 17.79
C LYS A 100 -12.95 12.10 19.18
N LYS A 101 -12.93 10.77 19.27
CA LYS A 101 -13.08 10.04 20.53
C LYS A 101 -11.84 10.18 21.42
N HIS A 102 -10.66 10.01 20.83
CA HIS A 102 -9.39 9.94 21.56
C HIS A 102 -8.69 11.30 21.69
N LYS A 103 -9.03 12.27 20.83
CA LYS A 103 -8.53 13.66 20.84
C LYS A 103 -7.01 13.74 21.00
N PRO A 104 -6.23 13.08 20.12
CA PRO A 104 -4.79 13.17 20.20
C PRO A 104 -4.35 14.62 19.95
N ALA A 105 -3.26 15.03 20.61
CA ALA A 105 -2.70 16.38 20.53
C ALA A 105 -1.28 16.32 19.98
N ASP A 106 -0.88 17.34 19.22
CA ASP A 106 0.48 17.55 18.73
C ASP A 106 1.06 16.31 18.02
N VAL A 107 0.26 15.65 17.18
CA VAL A 107 0.63 14.38 16.54
C VAL A 107 1.69 14.63 15.47
N ASN A 108 2.85 13.99 15.58
CA ASN A 108 3.90 13.98 14.54
C ASN A 108 4.51 12.59 14.29
N ALA A 109 3.93 11.54 14.87
CA ALA A 109 4.35 10.16 14.67
C ALA A 109 3.14 9.25 14.49
N LEU A 110 3.24 8.33 13.54
CA LEU A 110 2.21 7.35 13.19
C LEU A 110 2.83 5.95 13.15
N ILE A 111 2.15 5.02 13.79
CA ILE A 111 2.33 3.58 13.57
C ILE A 111 0.96 3.01 13.19
N ALA A 112 0.89 2.31 12.07
CA ALA A 112 -0.24 1.47 11.72
C ALA A 112 0.23 0.04 11.47
N TYR A 113 -0.43 -0.96 12.05
CA TYR A 113 0.02 -2.36 11.98
C TYR A 113 -1.14 -3.29 11.66
N GLY A 114 -0.96 -4.09 10.60
CA GLY A 114 -1.93 -5.08 10.13
C GLY A 114 -1.79 -6.38 10.91
N ASP A 115 -2.72 -6.66 11.82
CA ASP A 115 -2.71 -7.90 12.61
C ASP A 115 -4.12 -8.27 13.08
N ASN A 116 -4.55 -9.50 12.77
CA ASN A 116 -5.87 -9.99 13.17
C ASN A 116 -5.91 -10.58 14.59
N GLU A 117 -4.75 -10.96 15.12
CA GLU A 117 -4.55 -11.59 16.42
C GLU A 117 -4.20 -10.58 17.52
N LEU A 118 -3.72 -9.39 17.16
CA LEU A 118 -3.43 -8.34 18.12
C LEU A 118 -4.72 -7.83 18.81
N SER A 119 -4.90 -8.22 20.07
CA SER A 119 -6.05 -7.74 20.85
C SER A 119 -5.95 -6.25 21.15
N ALA A 120 -7.10 -5.54 21.15
CA ALA A 120 -7.16 -4.13 21.53
C ALA A 120 -6.58 -3.83 22.93
N LYS A 121 -6.65 -4.79 23.86
CA LYS A 121 -6.06 -4.67 25.21
C LYS A 121 -4.54 -4.59 25.16
N LYS A 122 -3.90 -5.45 24.35
CA LYS A 122 -2.45 -5.44 24.12
C LYS A 122 -2.02 -4.16 23.38
N ALA A 123 -2.75 -3.81 22.31
CA ALA A 123 -2.49 -2.60 21.54
C ALA A 123 -2.55 -1.30 22.39
N ALA A 124 -3.53 -1.23 23.30
CA ALA A 124 -3.69 -0.12 24.23
C ALA A 124 -2.63 -0.06 25.35
N GLY A 125 -1.72 -1.03 25.45
CA GLY A 125 -0.66 -1.08 26.47
C GLY A 125 0.50 -0.11 26.22
N THR A 126 0.49 0.59 25.09
CA THR A 126 1.50 1.58 24.70
C THR A 126 1.52 2.79 25.63
N LYS A 127 2.73 3.27 25.95
CA LYS A 127 3.00 4.41 26.83
C LYS A 127 3.46 5.62 26.05
N ARG A 128 4.29 5.42 25.01
CA ARG A 128 4.82 6.51 24.17
C ARG A 128 3.87 6.93 23.07
N MET A 129 3.03 6.01 22.63
CA MET A 129 2.04 6.22 21.58
C MET A 129 0.62 6.07 22.15
N GLN A 130 -0.33 6.83 21.62
CA GLN A 130 -1.74 6.68 21.93
C GLN A 130 -2.40 5.75 20.92
N TYR A 131 -2.92 4.62 21.40
CA TYR A 131 -3.75 3.74 20.57
C TYR A 131 -5.12 4.38 20.30
N LEU A 132 -5.46 4.58 19.04
CA LEU A 132 -6.75 5.13 18.62
C LEU A 132 -7.81 4.04 18.45
N GLY A 133 -7.41 2.83 18.12
CA GLY A 133 -8.31 1.73 17.79
C GLY A 133 -7.83 0.97 16.57
N SER A 134 -8.61 -0.04 16.18
CA SER A 134 -8.44 -0.68 14.89
C SER A 134 -9.52 -0.20 13.93
N VAL A 135 -9.13 0.06 12.71
CA VAL A 135 -10.05 0.17 11.58
C VAL A 135 -9.97 -1.15 10.81
N GLU A 136 -11.00 -1.46 10.04
CA GLU A 136 -10.77 -2.44 8.98
C GLU A 136 -9.68 -1.84 8.10
N GLU A 137 -8.65 -2.63 7.79
CA GLU A 137 -7.92 -2.33 6.58
C GLU A 137 -9.01 -2.27 5.52
N THR A 138 -9.23 -1.08 4.97
CA THR A 138 -9.38 -0.98 3.54
C THR A 138 -8.08 -1.53 3.01
N VAL A 139 -8.04 -2.87 2.98
CA VAL A 139 -7.09 -3.62 2.21
C VAL A 139 -7.09 -2.86 0.88
N ALA A 140 -5.94 -2.64 0.29
CA ALA A 140 -5.88 -2.64 -1.16
C ALA A 140 -6.40 -4.03 -1.63
N GLY A 141 -7.69 -4.28 -1.40
CA GLY A 141 -8.39 -5.56 -1.20
C GLY A 141 -9.92 -5.37 -1.12
N ASP A 142 -10.46 -4.28 -1.65
CA ASP A 142 -10.75 -4.48 -3.07
C ASP A 142 -9.42 -4.28 -3.77
N ALA A 143 -8.75 -5.37 -4.16
CA ALA A 143 -7.74 -5.30 -5.20
C ALA A 143 -8.54 -4.63 -6.28
N GLY A 144 -8.29 -3.34 -6.45
CA GLY A 144 -9.16 -2.56 -7.30
C GLY A 144 -9.06 -3.27 -8.63
N VAL A 145 -10.18 -3.41 -9.29
CA VAL A 145 -10.22 -4.14 -10.53
C VAL A 145 -9.29 -3.41 -11.48
N HIS A 146 -8.19 -4.06 -11.85
CA HIS A 146 -7.25 -3.48 -12.78
C HIS A 146 -7.86 -3.59 -14.17
N HIS A 147 -7.90 -2.46 -14.87
CA HIS A 147 -8.30 -2.39 -16.25
C HIS A 147 -7.11 -1.89 -17.06
N LEU A 148 -6.62 -2.74 -17.97
CA LEU A 148 -5.41 -2.46 -18.74
C LEU A 148 -5.75 -2.11 -20.18
N TRP A 149 -5.17 -1.03 -20.67
CA TRP A 149 -5.10 -0.67 -22.08
C TRP A 149 -3.65 -0.50 -22.51
N VAL A 150 -3.34 -0.95 -23.74
CA VAL A 150 -2.04 -0.74 -24.37
C VAL A 150 -2.20 -0.20 -25.78
N GLY A 151 -1.24 0.59 -26.25
CA GLY A 151 -1.30 1.12 -27.59
C GLY A 151 -0.23 2.16 -27.86
N GLU A 152 -0.50 3.00 -28.85
CA GLU A 152 0.40 4.08 -29.23
C GLU A 152 -0.14 5.41 -28.69
N LYS A 153 0.70 6.21 -28.01
CA LYS A 153 0.31 7.53 -27.48
C LYS A 153 -0.24 8.44 -28.57
N GLU A 154 0.26 8.28 -29.79
CA GLU A 154 -0.17 9.02 -30.98
C GLU A 154 -1.65 8.78 -31.31
N MET A 155 -2.18 7.61 -30.93
CA MET A 155 -3.57 7.21 -31.16
C MET A 155 -4.55 7.77 -30.13
N LEU A 156 -4.06 8.38 -29.04
CA LEU A 156 -4.90 9.06 -28.07
C LEU A 156 -5.68 10.19 -28.75
N THR A 157 -7.01 10.09 -28.67
CA THR A 157 -7.93 11.10 -29.21
C THR A 157 -7.79 12.43 -28.44
N GLU A 158 -8.36 13.51 -28.97
CA GLU A 158 -8.40 14.81 -28.28
C GLU A 158 -9.04 14.72 -26.89
N LYS A 159 -10.04 13.85 -26.72
CA LYS A 159 -10.68 13.62 -25.42
C LYS A 159 -9.72 13.02 -24.40
N ALA A 160 -8.74 12.26 -24.86
CA ALA A 160 -7.68 11.65 -24.04
C ALA A 160 -6.38 12.47 -24.01
N ALA A 161 -6.35 13.68 -24.61
CA ALA A 161 -5.15 14.52 -24.67
C ALA A 161 -4.61 14.93 -23.28
N GLY A 162 -5.43 14.83 -22.22
CA GLY A 162 -4.99 14.98 -20.83
C GLY A 162 -3.82 14.04 -20.46
N PHE A 163 -3.76 12.83 -21.05
CA PHE A 163 -2.62 11.91 -20.85
C PHE A 163 -1.34 12.46 -21.46
N LYS A 164 -1.42 13.13 -22.62
CA LYS A 164 -0.24 13.71 -23.29
C LYS A 164 0.42 14.81 -22.46
N ASN A 165 -0.38 15.52 -21.66
CA ASN A 165 0.04 16.67 -20.88
C ASN A 165 0.24 16.34 -19.39
N GLY A 166 0.20 15.07 -18.99
CA GLY A 166 0.39 14.65 -17.60
C GLY A 166 -0.72 15.14 -16.66
N GLN A 167 -1.99 15.15 -17.09
CA GLN A 167 -3.13 15.65 -16.30
C GLN A 167 -4.19 14.55 -16.02
N PRO A 168 -3.89 13.53 -15.18
CA PRO A 168 -4.78 12.40 -14.92
C PRO A 168 -6.21 12.76 -14.51
N LYS A 169 -6.39 13.82 -13.70
CA LYS A 169 -7.71 14.27 -13.21
C LYS A 169 -8.68 14.71 -14.32
N LYS A 170 -8.16 15.33 -15.39
CA LYS A 170 -9.01 15.70 -16.54
C LYS A 170 -9.55 14.48 -17.29
N ILE A 171 -8.87 13.35 -17.13
CA ILE A 171 -9.10 12.13 -17.88
C ILE A 171 -10.13 11.28 -17.18
N ILE A 172 -10.07 11.16 -15.86
CA ILE A 172 -11.15 10.56 -15.04
C ILE A 172 -12.50 11.13 -15.48
N LYS A 173 -12.58 12.46 -15.56
CA LYS A 173 -13.78 13.17 -16.04
C LYS A 173 -14.12 12.89 -17.50
N ALA A 174 -13.13 12.83 -18.40
CA ALA A 174 -13.35 12.56 -19.82
C ALA A 174 -13.80 11.12 -20.09
N LEU A 175 -13.43 10.18 -19.22
CA LEU A 175 -13.78 8.77 -19.27
C LEU A 175 -15.09 8.47 -18.53
N GLY A 176 -15.73 9.48 -17.94
CA GLY A 176 -17.00 9.34 -17.22
C GLY A 176 -16.86 8.60 -15.88
N LEU A 177 -15.64 8.49 -15.36
CA LEU A 177 -15.36 7.83 -14.09
C LEU A 177 -15.62 8.81 -12.93
N ASN A 178 -16.09 8.29 -11.80
CA ASN A 178 -16.16 9.04 -10.56
C ASN A 178 -14.79 9.00 -9.86
N GLU A 179 -14.24 10.15 -9.48
CA GLU A 179 -12.94 10.23 -8.78
C GLU A 179 -12.92 9.40 -7.49
N GLN A 180 -14.07 9.23 -6.83
CA GLN A 180 -14.20 8.41 -5.60
C GLN A 180 -14.16 6.89 -5.87
N GLU A 181 -14.34 6.48 -7.13
CA GLU A 181 -14.36 5.07 -7.55
C GLU A 181 -13.01 4.60 -8.10
N VAL A 182 -12.10 5.54 -8.38
CA VAL A 182 -10.77 5.28 -8.93
C VAL A 182 -9.77 5.26 -7.78
N ALA A 183 -9.15 4.10 -7.55
CA ALA A 183 -8.12 3.91 -6.54
C ALA A 183 -6.74 4.34 -7.04
N ALA A 184 -6.40 4.00 -8.29
CA ALA A 184 -5.12 4.38 -8.89
C ALA A 184 -5.21 4.50 -10.42
N ILE A 185 -4.30 5.30 -10.99
CA ILE A 185 -4.09 5.41 -12.44
C ILE A 185 -2.59 5.40 -12.70
N THR A 186 -2.15 4.44 -13.49
CA THR A 186 -0.78 4.36 -14.00
C THR A 186 -0.84 4.59 -15.50
N PHE A 187 -0.34 5.74 -15.95
CA PHE A 187 -0.14 6.00 -17.36
C PHE A 187 1.36 6.10 -17.65
N TYR A 188 1.85 5.17 -18.45
CA TYR A 188 3.23 5.13 -18.87
C TYR A 188 3.34 5.40 -20.37
N TYR A 189 4.39 6.14 -20.75
CA TYR A 189 4.76 6.38 -22.13
C TYR A 189 6.27 6.33 -22.28
N SER A 190 6.72 5.66 -23.34
CA SER A 190 8.10 5.62 -23.78
C SER A 190 8.27 6.32 -25.12
N GLY A 191 9.41 6.99 -25.31
CA GLY A 191 9.78 7.55 -26.62
C GLY A 191 10.09 6.47 -27.67
N GLN A 192 10.29 5.23 -27.23
CA GLN A 192 10.52 4.07 -28.09
C GLN A 192 9.39 3.06 -27.93
N LYS A 193 9.17 2.24 -28.96
CA LYS A 193 8.22 1.13 -28.85
C LYS A 193 8.89 -0.02 -28.10
N GLU A 194 8.23 -0.48 -27.05
CA GLU A 194 8.64 -1.58 -26.19
C GLU A 194 7.64 -2.72 -26.34
N LYS A 195 8.03 -3.93 -25.95
CA LYS A 195 7.06 -5.02 -25.92
C LYS A 195 6.10 -4.83 -24.74
N PRO A 196 4.81 -5.20 -24.89
CA PRO A 196 3.84 -5.07 -23.81
C PRO A 196 4.23 -5.80 -22.53
N ASP A 197 4.91 -6.94 -22.62
CA ASP A 197 5.37 -7.71 -21.45
C ASP A 197 6.41 -6.96 -20.62
N GLU A 198 7.42 -6.39 -21.26
CA GLU A 198 8.44 -5.54 -20.65
C GLU A 198 7.83 -4.29 -20.01
N MET A 199 6.86 -3.66 -20.68
CA MET A 199 6.15 -2.50 -20.13
C MET A 199 5.30 -2.88 -18.91
N ILE A 200 4.52 -3.97 -18.99
CA ILE A 200 3.64 -4.39 -17.89
C ILE A 200 4.46 -4.77 -16.66
N ILE A 201 5.50 -5.59 -16.80
CA ILE A 201 6.28 -6.07 -15.65
C ILE A 201 7.04 -4.95 -14.94
N THR A 202 7.35 -3.86 -15.66
CA THR A 202 8.09 -2.72 -15.09
C THR A 202 7.17 -1.69 -14.45
N GLN A 203 5.93 -1.53 -14.94
CA GLN A 203 5.04 -0.46 -14.54
C GLN A 203 3.92 -0.90 -13.58
N ILE A 204 3.67 -2.21 -13.45
CA ILE A 204 2.65 -2.76 -12.56
C ILE A 204 3.34 -3.35 -11.34
N GLU A 205 3.09 -2.75 -10.16
CA GLU A 205 3.75 -3.14 -8.90
C GLU A 205 3.32 -4.53 -8.41
N ASP A 206 2.04 -4.90 -8.61
CA ASP A 206 1.57 -6.24 -8.27
C ASP A 206 2.01 -7.26 -9.34
N PHE A 207 3.06 -8.02 -9.00
CA PHE A 207 3.62 -9.06 -9.87
C PHE A 207 2.61 -10.13 -10.28
N THR A 208 1.65 -10.48 -9.42
CA THR A 208 0.64 -11.51 -9.72
C THR A 208 -0.35 -10.99 -10.76
N ILE A 209 -0.74 -9.73 -10.65
CA ILE A 209 -1.60 -9.06 -11.63
C ILE A 209 -0.85 -8.85 -12.95
N ALA A 210 0.41 -8.38 -12.88
CA ALA A 210 1.26 -8.19 -14.03
C ALA A 210 1.41 -9.49 -14.86
N GLU A 211 1.65 -10.63 -14.21
CA GLU A 211 1.74 -11.92 -14.89
C GLU A 211 0.42 -12.28 -15.63
N LYS A 212 -0.73 -12.11 -14.97
CA LYS A 212 -2.05 -12.34 -15.59
C LYS A 212 -2.28 -11.43 -16.79
N MET A 213 -1.87 -10.16 -16.70
CA MET A 213 -1.96 -9.18 -17.79
C MET A 213 -1.12 -9.60 -18.99
N ILE A 214 0.12 -10.04 -18.76
CA ILE A 214 1.04 -10.51 -19.80
C ILE A 214 0.46 -11.74 -20.51
N LEU A 215 0.05 -12.75 -19.75
CA LEU A 215 -0.58 -13.96 -20.29
C LEU A 215 -1.83 -13.64 -21.14
N LYS A 216 -2.59 -12.62 -20.73
CA LYS A 216 -3.77 -12.16 -21.48
C LYS A 216 -3.38 -11.45 -22.77
N ALA A 217 -2.38 -10.55 -22.74
CA ALA A 217 -1.87 -9.86 -23.91
C ALA A 217 -1.33 -10.85 -24.97
N ASP A 218 -0.59 -11.87 -24.52
CA ASP A 218 -0.09 -12.97 -25.36
C ASP A 218 -1.23 -13.78 -25.98
N LYS A 219 -2.23 -14.17 -25.19
CA LYS A 219 -3.42 -14.87 -25.69
C LYS A 219 -4.18 -14.05 -26.74
N MET A 220 -4.16 -12.72 -26.61
CA MET A 220 -4.74 -11.78 -27.57
C MET A 220 -3.83 -11.47 -28.77
N LYS A 221 -2.65 -12.08 -28.83
CA LYS A 221 -1.62 -11.88 -29.85
C LYS A 221 -1.20 -10.42 -29.99
N ILE A 222 -1.11 -9.71 -28.87
CA ILE A 222 -0.61 -8.34 -28.82
C ILE A 222 0.89 -8.41 -28.66
N THR A 223 1.56 -8.75 -29.75
CA THR A 223 3.03 -8.93 -29.79
C THR A 223 3.72 -7.77 -30.50
N ALA A 224 2.96 -6.86 -31.11
CA ALA A 224 3.50 -5.65 -31.70
C ALA A 224 3.98 -4.72 -30.58
N ALA A 225 5.16 -4.12 -30.78
CA ALA A 225 5.70 -3.16 -29.84
C ALA A 225 4.78 -1.94 -29.76
N VAL A 226 4.49 -1.51 -28.54
CA VAL A 226 3.63 -0.37 -28.19
C VAL A 226 4.46 0.66 -27.43
N ASN A 227 3.98 1.89 -27.28
CA ASN A 227 4.74 2.92 -26.55
C ASN A 227 3.94 3.57 -25.42
N ALA A 228 2.69 3.14 -25.20
CA ALA A 228 1.84 3.62 -24.13
C ALA A 228 1.10 2.47 -23.43
N LEU A 229 1.00 2.61 -22.11
CA LEU A 229 0.26 1.72 -21.22
C LEU A 229 -0.61 2.57 -20.30
N LEU A 230 -1.84 2.13 -20.08
CA LEU A 230 -2.75 2.70 -19.11
C LEU A 230 -3.33 1.57 -18.26
N ASP A 231 -3.03 1.61 -16.98
CA ASP A 231 -3.70 0.80 -15.96
C ASP A 231 -4.57 1.71 -15.10
N ILE A 232 -5.83 1.32 -14.92
CA ILE A 232 -6.76 2.00 -14.03
C ILE A 232 -7.26 0.97 -13.03
N VAL A 233 -7.11 1.31 -11.76
CA VAL A 233 -7.53 0.51 -10.62
C VAL A 233 -8.79 1.14 -10.07
N VAL A 234 -9.91 0.41 -10.10
CA VAL A 234 -11.21 0.89 -9.59
C VAL A 234 -11.77 -0.01 -8.50
N ASN A 235 -12.60 0.55 -7.64
CA ASN A 235 -13.33 -0.22 -6.63
C ASN A 235 -14.21 -1.29 -7.32
N LYS A 236 -14.41 -2.50 -6.76
CA LYS A 236 -15.12 -3.60 -7.47
C LYS A 236 -16.58 -3.30 -7.82
N ARG A 237 -17.17 -2.29 -7.18
CA ARG A 237 -18.53 -1.82 -7.45
C ARG A 237 -18.62 -0.86 -8.64
N ALA A 238 -17.49 -0.29 -9.06
CA ALA A 238 -17.42 0.61 -10.20
C ALA A 238 -17.58 -0.19 -11.50
N ALA A 239 -18.49 0.26 -12.35
CA ALA A 239 -18.67 -0.31 -13.67
C ALA A 239 -17.88 0.53 -14.69
N ILE A 240 -16.91 -0.09 -15.35
CA ILE A 240 -16.19 0.53 -16.47
C ILE A 240 -16.77 0.05 -17.81
N ASP A 241 -17.15 1.00 -18.66
CA ASP A 241 -17.41 0.74 -20.07
C ASP A 241 -16.10 0.73 -20.87
N ALA A 242 -15.44 -0.42 -20.86
CA ALA A 242 -14.13 -0.57 -21.49
C ALA A 242 -14.16 -0.37 -23.01
N ALA A 243 -15.30 -0.58 -23.66
CA ALA A 243 -15.46 -0.36 -25.10
C ALA A 243 -15.49 1.14 -25.41
N ALA A 244 -16.35 1.89 -24.71
CA ALA A 244 -16.41 3.35 -24.85
C ALA A 244 -15.06 4.00 -24.52
N MET A 245 -14.33 3.48 -23.52
CA MET A 245 -13.00 3.96 -23.20
C MET A 245 -11.97 3.64 -24.28
N SER A 246 -12.02 2.45 -24.88
CA SER A 246 -11.12 2.12 -26.00
C SER A 246 -11.30 3.07 -27.17
N ASP A 247 -12.54 3.46 -27.47
CA ASP A 247 -12.85 4.44 -28.52
C ASP A 247 -12.28 5.84 -28.20
N VAL A 248 -12.32 6.24 -26.92
CA VAL A 248 -11.75 7.51 -26.45
C VAL A 248 -10.22 7.48 -26.43
N LEU A 249 -9.63 6.35 -26.04
CA LEU A 249 -8.17 6.22 -25.91
C LEU A 249 -7.50 5.92 -27.25
N GLY A 250 -8.20 5.33 -28.22
CA GLY A 250 -7.55 4.73 -29.39
C GLY A 250 -6.57 3.60 -29.01
N MET A 251 -6.66 3.09 -27.78
CA MET A 251 -5.83 2.03 -27.22
C MET A 251 -6.63 0.74 -27.13
N LYS A 252 -5.94 -0.39 -27.18
CA LYS A 252 -6.56 -1.71 -27.12
C LYS A 252 -6.74 -2.12 -25.66
N TYR A 253 -7.98 -2.40 -25.27
CA TYR A 253 -8.28 -2.99 -23.98
C TYR A 253 -7.79 -4.44 -23.91
N ILE A 254 -6.98 -4.75 -22.90
CA ILE A 254 -6.45 -6.09 -22.65
C ILE A 254 -7.43 -6.90 -21.80
N GLY A 255 -7.92 -6.31 -20.71
CA GLY A 255 -8.81 -7.00 -19.82
C GLY A 255 -8.95 -6.36 -18.45
N LYS A 256 -9.76 -7.07 -17.66
CA LYS A 256 -10.04 -6.83 -16.26
C LYS A 256 -9.29 -7.89 -15.44
N PHE A 257 -8.62 -7.48 -14.38
CA PHE A 257 -7.79 -8.35 -13.53
C PHE A 257 -8.07 -8.11 -12.05
N GLU A 258 -8.09 -9.20 -11.29
CA GLU A 258 -8.32 -9.30 -9.84
C GLU A 258 -7.36 -10.36 -9.28
#